data_AF-A0AAD9HJF6-F1
#
_entry.id   AF-A0AAD9HJF6-F1
#
_cell.length_a   1.000
_cell.length_b   1.000
_cell.length_c   1.000
_cell.angle_alpha   90.00
_cell.angle_beta   90.00
_cell.angle_gamma   90.00
#
_symmetry.space_group_name_H-M   'P 1'
#
loop_
_entity.id
_entity.type
_entity.pdbx_description
1 polymer ?
#
loop_
_entity_poly.entity_id
_entity_poly.type
_entity_poly.pdbx_seq_one_letter_code
_entity_poly.pdbx_strand_id
1 'polypeptide(L)'
;MDPDCAICHAPASVACDCEAKGLDVAIKQAEQRMMQSIYNDIRSWVRAHAQDYILEYFRLLTERRKVAHAANIDRINATAYHYYHAAPHPSELAQAQADLKRGIDEDWQSSVQRYPEVLEYFFSLVDLTVPPDDDPIVKDPPLSALSGSRKQTGRRLAGGGPPPPARPPAIAAAVGHERDPFARRTPPPPMEPPSRLDRRTPGLGGRDRRSMPPMGHPGPPPGPYGRPPPQGPPGYYPWGA
;
A
#
# COMPACT_ATOMS: atom_id res chain seq x y z
N MET A 1 -15.20 53.19 0.88
CA MET A 1 -15.43 52.77 2.28
C MET A 1 -14.99 51.33 2.35
N ASP A 2 -14.06 51.03 3.24
CA ASP A 2 -13.59 49.66 3.44
C ASP A 2 -14.55 48.95 4.39
N PRO A 3 -14.85 47.66 4.16
CA PRO A 3 -15.76 46.90 5.01
C PRO A 3 -15.15 46.63 6.39
N ASP A 4 -16.01 46.52 7.40
CA ASP A 4 -15.63 45.95 8.69
C ASP A 4 -15.28 44.47 8.54
N CYS A 5 -14.45 43.93 9.43
CA CYS A 5 -14.05 42.53 9.40
C CYS A 5 -15.28 41.58 9.46
N ALA A 6 -15.38 40.65 8.52
CA ALA A 6 -16.48 39.68 8.42
C ALA A 6 -16.53 38.67 9.57
N ILE A 7 -15.47 38.56 10.38
CA ILE A 7 -15.36 37.59 11.48
C ILE A 7 -15.55 38.26 12.85
N CYS A 8 -14.86 39.38 13.11
CA CYS A 8 -14.92 40.05 14.41
C CYS A 8 -15.64 41.40 14.40
N HIS A 9 -16.06 41.88 13.23
CA HIS A 9 -16.77 43.15 13.01
C HIS A 9 -15.99 44.40 13.45
N ALA A 10 -14.67 44.29 13.62
CA ALA A 10 -13.82 45.45 13.87
C ALA A 10 -13.71 46.31 12.59
N PRO A 11 -13.65 47.65 12.72
CA PRO A 11 -13.54 48.53 11.57
C PRO A 11 -12.20 48.35 10.85
N ALA A 12 -12.18 48.61 9.54
CA ALA A 12 -10.99 48.45 8.69
C ALA A 12 -9.74 49.15 9.22
N SER A 13 -9.91 50.28 9.93
CA SER A 13 -8.83 51.03 10.57
C SER A 13 -8.05 50.22 11.62
N VAL A 14 -8.64 49.18 12.19
CA VAL A 14 -8.02 48.29 13.19
C VAL A 14 -7.09 47.25 12.54
N ALA A 15 -7.28 46.96 11.24
CA ALA A 15 -6.43 46.04 10.47
C ALA A 15 -6.15 44.70 11.18
N CYS A 16 -7.19 44.03 11.67
CA CYS A 16 -7.05 42.72 12.32
C CYS A 16 -6.84 41.56 11.33
N ASP A 17 -6.18 40.48 11.76
CA ASP A 17 -5.83 39.35 10.87
C ASP A 17 -6.88 38.23 10.78
N CYS A 18 -8.10 38.43 11.29
CA CYS A 18 -9.07 37.35 11.44
C CYS A 18 -9.41 36.67 10.10
N GLU A 19 -9.70 37.46 9.05
CA GLU A 19 -10.05 36.94 7.72
C GLU A 19 -8.89 36.21 7.05
N ALA A 20 -7.68 36.76 7.15
CA ALA A 20 -6.47 36.13 6.64
C ALA A 20 -6.22 34.76 7.30
N LYS A 21 -6.32 34.69 8.63
CA LYS A 21 -6.22 33.42 9.37
C LYS A 21 -7.33 32.43 9.00
N GLY A 22 -8.55 32.92 8.78
CA GLY A 22 -9.65 32.10 8.30
C GLY A 22 -9.37 31.48 6.92
N LEU A 23 -8.82 32.28 6.00
CA LEU A 23 -8.41 31.82 4.68
C LEU A 23 -7.30 30.77 4.76
N ASP A 24 -6.27 30.98 5.58
CA ASP A 24 -5.17 30.01 5.77
C ASP A 24 -5.70 28.64 6.24
N VAL A 25 -6.67 28.64 7.16
CA VAL A 25 -7.31 27.40 7.63
C VAL A 25 -8.12 26.74 6.51
N ALA A 26 -8.88 27.53 5.74
CA ALA A 26 -9.66 27.01 4.62
C ALA A 26 -8.77 26.38 3.53
N ILE A 27 -7.62 26.99 3.23
CA ILE A 27 -6.61 26.46 2.29
C ILE A 27 -6.11 25.10 2.78
N LYS A 28 -5.67 25.01 4.04
CA LYS A 28 -5.18 23.74 4.62
C LYS A 28 -6.22 22.62 4.55
N GLN A 29 -7.48 22.95 4.81
CA GLN A 29 -8.57 21.98 4.70
C GLN A 29 -8.81 21.55 3.25
N ALA A 30 -8.74 22.47 2.29
CA ALA A 30 -8.88 22.17 0.87
C ALA A 30 -7.71 21.29 0.38
N GLU A 31 -6.47 21.64 0.73
CA GLU A 31 -5.26 20.86 0.44
C GLU A 31 -5.40 19.44 0.98
N GLN A 32 -5.77 19.29 2.26
CA GLN A 32 -5.92 17.97 2.87
C GLN A 32 -6.98 17.12 2.17
N ARG A 33 -8.09 17.71 1.70
CA ARG A 33 -9.13 16.95 0.99
C ARG A 33 -8.71 16.58 -0.44
N MET A 34 -8.07 17.50 -1.15
CA MET A 34 -7.81 17.35 -2.59
C MET A 34 -6.44 16.76 -2.90
N MET A 35 -5.38 17.17 -2.20
CA MET A 35 -4.01 16.70 -2.46
C MET A 35 -3.72 15.36 -1.79
N GLN A 36 -4.38 15.03 -0.68
CA GLN A 36 -4.09 13.79 0.05
C GLN A 36 -4.38 12.54 -0.79
N SER A 37 -5.47 12.53 -1.59
CA SER A 37 -5.76 11.41 -2.50
C SER A 37 -4.66 11.27 -3.54
N ILE A 38 -4.23 12.38 -4.15
CA ILE A 38 -3.16 12.40 -5.15
C ILE A 38 -1.85 11.85 -4.55
N TYR A 39 -1.46 12.29 -3.35
CA TYR A 39 -0.27 11.75 -2.68
C TYR A 39 -0.37 10.26 -2.36
N ASN A 40 -1.57 9.76 -2.05
CA ASN A 40 -1.78 8.34 -1.80
C ASN A 40 -1.67 7.51 -3.08
N ASP A 41 -2.19 8.03 -4.19
CA ASP A 41 -2.10 7.39 -5.51
C ASP A 41 -0.64 7.35 -5.99
N ILE A 42 0.07 8.48 -5.88
CA ILE A 42 1.51 8.56 -6.18
C ILE A 42 2.30 7.56 -5.34
N ARG A 43 2.09 7.54 -4.01
CA ARG A 43 2.82 6.62 -3.12
C ARG A 43 2.56 5.17 -3.46
N SER A 44 1.32 4.82 -3.80
CA SER A 44 0.94 3.46 -4.18
C SER A 44 1.60 3.06 -5.50
N TRP A 45 1.58 3.97 -6.48
CA TRP A 45 2.23 3.76 -7.78
C TRP A 45 3.74 3.59 -7.63
N VAL A 46 4.44 4.51 -6.95
CA VAL A 46 5.89 4.44 -6.73
C VAL A 46 6.27 3.16 -5.99
N ARG A 47 5.52 2.79 -4.95
CA ARG A 47 5.77 1.56 -4.18
C ARG A 47 5.71 0.32 -5.07
N ALA A 48 4.68 0.19 -5.90
CA ALA A 48 4.53 -0.97 -6.79
C ALA A 48 5.71 -1.07 -7.76
N HIS A 49 6.06 0.02 -8.43
CA HIS A 49 7.14 0.03 -9.43
C HIS A 49 8.52 -0.19 -8.80
N ALA A 50 8.79 0.41 -7.63
CA ALA A 50 10.03 0.18 -6.90
C ALA A 50 10.16 -1.30 -6.46
N GLN A 51 9.06 -1.89 -5.96
CA GLN A 51 9.05 -3.30 -5.56
C GLN A 51 9.32 -4.23 -6.76
N ASP A 52 8.65 -3.99 -7.89
CA ASP A 52 8.85 -4.81 -9.09
C ASP A 52 10.29 -4.73 -9.60
N TYR A 53 10.86 -3.52 -9.63
CA TYR A 53 12.25 -3.31 -10.03
C TYR A 53 13.24 -4.06 -9.12
N ILE A 54 13.09 -3.95 -7.80
CA ILE A 54 13.98 -4.62 -6.83
C ILE A 54 13.85 -6.14 -6.91
N LEU A 55 12.63 -6.66 -7.06
CA LEU A 55 12.40 -8.10 -7.21
C LEU A 55 13.02 -8.63 -8.50
N GLU A 56 12.91 -7.90 -9.61
CA GLU A 56 13.51 -8.30 -10.87
C GLU A 56 15.04 -8.28 -10.82
N TYR A 57 15.61 -7.22 -10.23
CA TYR A 57 17.06 -7.14 -10.00
C TYR A 57 17.56 -8.32 -9.13
N PHE A 58 16.85 -8.64 -8.05
CA PHE A 58 17.19 -9.77 -7.19
C PHE A 58 17.09 -11.12 -7.92
N ARG A 59 16.08 -11.31 -8.79
CA ARG A 59 15.97 -12.52 -9.63
C ARG A 59 17.21 -12.70 -10.50
N LEU A 60 17.67 -11.65 -11.18
CA LEU A 60 18.87 -11.71 -12.03
C LEU A 60 20.11 -12.16 -11.23
N LEU A 61 20.32 -11.61 -10.04
CA LEU A 61 21.44 -12.00 -9.16
C LEU A 61 21.33 -13.47 -8.72
N THR A 62 20.13 -13.86 -8.28
CA THR A 62 19.86 -15.21 -7.79
C THR A 62 20.04 -16.25 -8.90
N GLU A 63 19.57 -15.98 -10.12
CA GLU A 63 19.75 -16.89 -11.26
C GLU A 63 21.23 -17.07 -11.60
N ARG A 64 22.02 -15.99 -11.64
CA ARG A 64 23.48 -16.09 -11.83
C ARG A 64 24.13 -16.97 -10.76
N ARG A 65 23.71 -16.82 -9.51
CA ARG A 65 24.26 -17.60 -8.39
C ARG A 65 23.86 -19.08 -8.45
N LYS A 66 22.63 -19.40 -8.85
CA LYS A 66 22.18 -20.78 -9.07
C LYS A 66 22.99 -21.46 -10.16
N VAL A 67 23.29 -20.76 -11.25
CA VAL A 67 24.15 -21.27 -12.33
C VAL A 67 25.57 -21.57 -11.81
N ALA A 68 26.17 -20.62 -11.08
CA ALA A 68 27.49 -20.82 -10.48
C ALA A 68 27.51 -21.98 -9.48
N HIS A 69 26.45 -22.15 -8.70
CA HIS A 69 26.30 -23.26 -7.76
C HIS A 69 26.19 -24.60 -8.48
N ALA A 70 25.40 -24.69 -9.55
CA ALA A 70 25.29 -25.91 -10.35
C ALA A 70 26.67 -26.35 -10.87
N ALA A 71 27.44 -25.43 -11.44
CA ALA A 71 28.82 -25.71 -11.89
C ALA A 71 29.75 -26.13 -10.75
N ASN A 72 29.60 -25.55 -9.55
CA ASN A 72 30.37 -25.96 -8.38
C ASN A 72 30.04 -27.39 -7.93
N ILE A 73 28.75 -27.75 -7.93
CA ILE A 73 28.30 -29.12 -7.61
C ILE A 73 28.86 -30.12 -8.64
N ASP A 74 28.83 -29.79 -9.93
CA ASP A 74 29.41 -30.64 -10.98
C ASP A 74 30.91 -30.86 -10.75
N ARG A 75 31.64 -29.82 -10.34
CA ARG A 75 33.07 -29.91 -9.99
C ARG A 75 33.31 -30.79 -8.76
N ILE A 76 32.48 -30.67 -7.72
CA ILE A 76 32.56 -31.52 -6.52
C ILE A 76 32.37 -32.99 -6.92
N ASN A 77 31.33 -33.28 -7.72
CA ASN A 77 31.05 -34.63 -8.22
C ASN A 77 32.22 -35.19 -9.05
N ALA A 78 32.74 -34.42 -10.00
CA ALA A 78 33.85 -34.83 -10.85
C ALA A 78 35.13 -35.12 -10.04
N THR A 79 35.42 -34.29 -9.03
CA THR A 79 36.59 -34.46 -8.15
C THR A 79 36.45 -35.73 -7.31
N ALA A 80 35.29 -35.94 -6.69
CA ALA A 80 35.02 -37.14 -5.90
C ALA A 80 35.17 -38.42 -6.73
N TYR A 81 34.62 -38.42 -7.94
CA TYR A 81 34.73 -39.56 -8.86
C TYR A 81 36.17 -39.79 -9.32
N HIS A 82 36.90 -38.74 -9.71
CA HIS A 82 38.24 -38.87 -10.27
C HIS A 82 39.28 -39.37 -9.25
N TYR A 83 39.24 -38.85 -8.02
CA TYR A 83 40.25 -39.20 -7.01
C TYR A 83 39.85 -40.39 -6.13
N TYR A 84 38.57 -40.50 -5.79
CA TYR A 84 38.10 -41.47 -4.80
C TYR A 84 37.20 -42.56 -5.40
N HIS A 85 36.83 -42.45 -6.69
CA HIS A 85 35.89 -43.35 -7.37
C HIS A 85 34.60 -43.58 -6.56
N ALA A 86 34.18 -42.53 -5.85
CA ALA A 86 33.09 -42.56 -4.89
C ALA A 86 32.19 -41.34 -5.07
N ALA A 87 31.01 -41.40 -4.45
CA ALA A 87 30.13 -40.25 -4.33
C ALA A 87 30.80 -39.15 -3.47
N PRO A 88 30.49 -37.87 -3.71
CA PRO A 88 31.01 -36.76 -2.89
C PRO A 88 30.58 -36.90 -1.44
N HIS A 89 31.44 -36.40 -0.53
CA HIS A 89 31.16 -36.49 0.89
C HIS A 89 29.95 -35.60 1.26
N PRO A 90 28.99 -36.07 2.07
CA PRO A 90 27.78 -35.31 2.39
C PRO A 90 28.04 -33.92 3.01
N SER A 91 29.14 -33.76 3.76
CA SER A 91 29.48 -32.46 4.35
C SER A 91 29.88 -31.42 3.30
N GLU A 92 30.52 -31.82 2.20
CA GLU A 92 30.93 -30.90 1.13
C GLU A 92 29.70 -30.37 0.39
N LEU A 93 28.74 -31.25 0.12
CA LEU A 93 27.46 -30.86 -0.47
C LEU A 93 26.67 -29.94 0.47
N ALA A 94 26.61 -30.28 1.75
CA ALA A 94 25.94 -29.45 2.75
C ALA A 94 26.57 -28.05 2.86
N GLN A 95 27.91 -27.97 2.81
CA GLN A 95 28.63 -26.71 2.82
C GLN A 95 28.35 -25.88 1.57
N ALA A 96 28.39 -26.49 0.38
CA ALA A 96 28.06 -25.80 -0.86
C ALA A 96 26.63 -25.23 -0.86
N GLN A 97 25.67 -25.96 -0.28
CA GLN A 97 24.29 -25.47 -0.12
C GLN A 97 24.19 -24.31 0.87
N ALA A 98 24.93 -24.37 1.99
CA ALA A 98 25.00 -23.27 2.95
C ALA A 98 25.63 -22.01 2.34
N ASP A 99 26.64 -22.17 1.49
CA ASP A 99 27.28 -21.08 0.75
C ASP A 99 26.32 -20.42 -0.25
N LEU A 100 25.57 -21.23 -1.01
CA LEU A 100 24.52 -20.72 -1.89
C LEU A 100 23.51 -19.89 -1.11
N LYS A 101 23.01 -20.42 0.02
CA LYS A 101 22.01 -19.74 0.85
C LYS A 101 22.52 -18.40 1.37
N ARG A 102 23.72 -18.36 1.94
CA ARG A 102 24.35 -17.10 2.41
C ARG A 102 24.47 -16.09 1.28
N GLY A 103 24.92 -16.55 0.11
CA GLY A 103 25.03 -15.69 -1.06
C GLY A 103 23.70 -15.12 -1.53
N ILE A 104 22.61 -15.90 -1.52
CA ILE A 104 21.27 -15.41 -1.84
C ILE A 104 20.81 -14.37 -0.81
N ASP A 105 21.11 -14.58 0.47
CA ASP A 105 20.77 -13.62 1.53
C ASP A 105 21.52 -12.29 1.35
N GLU A 106 22.79 -12.33 0.97
CA GLU A 106 23.61 -11.16 0.64
C GLU A 106 23.10 -10.42 -0.59
N ASP A 107 22.68 -11.14 -1.64
CA ASP A 107 22.07 -10.55 -2.84
C ASP A 107 20.75 -9.85 -2.49
N TRP A 108 19.94 -10.46 -1.62
CA TRP A 108 18.70 -9.85 -1.13
C TRP A 108 18.99 -8.57 -0.34
N GLN A 109 19.94 -8.61 0.60
CA GLN A 109 20.34 -7.44 1.38
C GLN A 109 20.81 -6.30 0.47
N SER A 110 21.68 -6.61 -0.51
CA SER A 110 22.17 -5.62 -1.48
C SER A 110 21.05 -5.06 -2.35
N SER A 111 20.04 -5.87 -2.69
CA SER A 111 18.90 -5.41 -3.49
C SER A 111 18.02 -4.44 -2.68
N VAL A 112 17.72 -4.77 -1.43
CA VAL A 112 16.95 -3.89 -0.52
C VAL A 112 17.65 -2.57 -0.23
N GLN A 113 18.98 -2.56 -0.15
CA GLN A 113 19.74 -1.32 0.08
C GLN A 113 19.57 -0.28 -1.02
N ARG A 114 19.09 -0.66 -2.20
CA ARG A 114 18.85 0.25 -3.35
C ARG A 114 17.52 0.99 -3.30
N TYR A 115 16.70 0.76 -2.27
CA TYR A 115 15.39 1.44 -2.18
C TYR A 115 15.48 2.96 -2.24
N PRO A 116 16.41 3.66 -1.55
CA PRO A 116 16.46 5.12 -1.58
C PRO A 116 16.56 5.69 -3.00
N GLU A 117 17.51 5.21 -3.80
CA GLU A 117 17.76 5.70 -5.16
C GLU A 117 16.63 5.30 -6.13
N VAL A 118 16.09 4.09 -5.96
CA VAL A 118 14.97 3.61 -6.79
C VAL A 118 13.70 4.42 -6.52
N LEU A 119 13.42 4.73 -5.25
CA LEU A 119 12.30 5.57 -4.87
C LEU A 119 12.48 6.99 -5.40
N GLU A 120 13.66 7.58 -5.24
CA GLU A 120 13.99 8.90 -5.78
C GLU A 120 13.74 8.98 -7.29
N TYR A 121 14.22 7.98 -8.04
CA TYR A 121 13.97 7.89 -9.48
C TYR A 121 12.47 7.87 -9.80
N PHE A 122 11.68 6.98 -9.19
CA PHE A 122 10.25 6.89 -9.51
C PHE A 122 9.46 8.12 -9.04
N PHE A 123 9.83 8.75 -7.93
CA PHE A 123 9.23 10.04 -7.55
C PHE A 123 9.59 11.15 -8.54
N SER A 124 10.80 11.16 -9.11
CA SER A 124 11.20 12.16 -10.11
C SER A 124 10.42 12.09 -11.43
N LEU A 125 9.76 10.94 -11.70
CA LEU A 125 8.89 10.78 -12.87
C LEU A 125 7.50 11.41 -12.69
N VAL A 126 7.13 11.78 -11.46
CA VAL A 126 5.83 12.37 -11.18
C VAL A 126 5.87 13.85 -11.52
N ASP A 127 5.00 14.27 -12.44
CA ASP A 127 4.83 15.66 -12.83
C ASP A 127 3.46 16.19 -12.38
N LEU A 128 3.47 17.36 -11.74
CA LEU A 128 2.28 18.06 -11.25
C LEU A 128 2.33 19.51 -11.76
N THR A 129 1.46 19.81 -12.72
CA THR A 129 1.40 21.14 -13.34
C THR A 129 0.21 21.94 -12.82
N VAL A 130 0.43 23.23 -12.57
CA VAL A 130 -0.64 24.18 -12.24
C VAL A 130 -1.07 24.90 -13.53
N PRO A 131 -2.38 25.08 -13.78
CA PRO A 131 -2.85 25.86 -14.93
C PRO A 131 -2.33 27.30 -14.89
N PRO A 132 -2.07 27.94 -16.04
CA PRO A 132 -1.67 29.34 -16.10
C PRO A 132 -2.82 30.27 -15.69
N ASP A 133 -2.51 31.44 -15.14
CA ASP A 133 -3.49 32.43 -14.67
C ASP A 133 -4.48 32.89 -15.75
N ASP A 134 -4.05 32.83 -17.02
CA ASP A 134 -4.86 33.24 -18.16
C ASP A 134 -5.86 32.18 -18.65
N ASP A 135 -5.81 30.96 -18.12
CA ASP A 135 -6.67 29.86 -18.52
C ASP A 135 -8.16 30.19 -18.21
N PRO A 136 -9.09 30.01 -19.17
CA PRO A 136 -10.52 30.23 -18.93
C PRO A 136 -11.07 29.46 -17.72
N ILE A 137 -10.52 28.29 -17.36
CA ILE A 137 -10.97 27.54 -16.18
C ILE A 137 -10.60 28.23 -14.86
N VAL A 138 -9.52 29.02 -14.86
CA VAL A 138 -9.08 29.83 -13.70
C VAL A 138 -9.87 31.14 -13.64
N LYS A 139 -10.15 31.76 -14.80
CA LYS A 139 -10.85 33.06 -14.89
C LYS A 139 -12.36 32.98 -14.67
N ASP A 140 -13.01 31.92 -15.14
CA ASP A 140 -14.46 31.72 -14.97
C ASP A 140 -14.70 30.33 -14.35
N PRO A 141 -14.31 30.15 -13.08
CA PRO A 141 -14.51 28.88 -12.41
C PRO A 141 -16.02 28.64 -12.24
N PRO A 142 -16.51 27.39 -12.41
CA PRO A 142 -17.93 27.05 -12.29
C PRO A 142 -18.36 27.00 -10.81
N LEU A 143 -18.10 28.08 -10.07
CA LEU A 143 -18.53 28.29 -8.69
C LEU A 143 -19.70 29.28 -8.75
N SER A 144 -20.89 28.79 -8.42
CA SER A 144 -22.21 29.39 -8.65
C SER A 144 -22.41 30.87 -8.23
N ALA A 145 -21.45 31.50 -7.54
CA ALA A 145 -21.52 32.89 -7.11
C ALA A 145 -21.11 33.92 -8.18
N LEU A 146 -20.20 33.59 -9.11
CA LEU A 146 -19.69 34.53 -10.12
C LEU A 146 -20.41 34.41 -11.48
N SER A 147 -20.85 33.22 -11.86
CA SER A 147 -21.52 32.97 -13.15
C SER A 147 -22.96 33.52 -13.22
N GLY A 148 -23.52 33.99 -12.11
CA GLY A 148 -24.89 34.52 -12.02
C GLY A 148 -25.08 35.94 -12.57
N SER A 149 -24.01 36.75 -12.71
CA SER A 149 -24.14 38.16 -13.12
C SER A 149 -24.10 38.40 -14.64
N ARG A 150 -23.63 37.45 -15.45
CA ARG A 150 -23.50 37.66 -16.91
C ARG A 150 -24.76 37.30 -17.71
N LYS A 151 -25.83 36.81 -17.07
CA LYS A 151 -27.09 36.39 -17.71
C LYS A 151 -28.32 37.22 -17.30
N GLN A 152 -28.17 38.53 -17.10
CA GLN A 152 -29.32 39.43 -16.95
C GLN A 152 -29.20 40.74 -17.75
N THR A 153 -28.55 40.71 -18.92
CA THR A 153 -28.62 41.82 -19.89
C THR A 153 -28.68 41.26 -21.31
N GLY A 154 -29.79 40.58 -21.61
CA GLY A 154 -30.10 40.03 -22.92
C GLY A 154 -31.59 40.06 -23.16
N ARG A 155 -32.10 41.28 -23.35
CA ARG A 155 -33.48 41.66 -23.61
C ARG A 155 -34.20 40.69 -24.55
N ARG A 156 -35.44 40.37 -24.16
CA ARG A 156 -36.56 40.06 -25.04
C ARG A 156 -36.48 40.88 -26.35
N LEU A 157 -36.22 40.22 -27.47
CA LEU A 157 -36.71 40.61 -28.79
C LEU A 157 -36.95 39.32 -29.58
N ALA A 158 -38.19 39.18 -30.03
CA ALA A 158 -38.64 38.13 -30.92
C ALA A 158 -37.93 38.22 -32.28
N GLY A 159 -37.66 37.08 -32.90
CA GLY A 159 -37.20 36.99 -34.28
C GLY A 159 -36.86 35.57 -34.66
N GLY A 160 -37.80 34.87 -35.29
CA GLY A 160 -37.67 33.48 -35.72
C GLY A 160 -36.57 33.25 -36.74
N GLY A 161 -35.80 32.19 -36.54
CA GLY A 161 -34.87 31.60 -37.49
C GLY A 161 -34.73 30.10 -37.21
N PRO A 162 -34.61 29.23 -38.24
CA PRO A 162 -34.66 27.78 -38.08
C PRO A 162 -33.37 27.23 -37.43
N PRO A 163 -33.44 26.05 -36.77
CA PRO A 163 -32.32 25.50 -36.01
C PRO A 163 -31.25 24.86 -36.92
N PRO A 164 -29.95 24.94 -36.59
CA PRO A 164 -28.91 24.12 -37.21
C PRO A 164 -28.90 22.69 -36.65
N PRO A 165 -28.37 21.70 -37.40
CA PRO A 165 -28.49 20.27 -37.07
C PRO A 165 -27.62 19.85 -35.86
N ALA A 166 -28.19 18.94 -35.07
CA ALA A 166 -27.66 18.40 -33.84
C ALA A 166 -26.35 17.61 -34.01
N ARG A 167 -25.38 17.85 -33.12
CA ARG A 167 -24.31 16.92 -32.76
C ARG A 167 -24.66 16.27 -31.41
N PRO A 168 -24.29 15.00 -31.17
CA PRO A 168 -24.80 14.22 -30.04
C PRO A 168 -24.21 14.68 -28.69
N PRO A 169 -25.00 14.68 -27.60
CA PRO A 169 -24.51 14.98 -26.27
C PRO A 169 -23.74 13.78 -25.68
N ALA A 170 -22.62 14.07 -25.03
CA ALA A 170 -21.92 13.14 -24.16
C ALA A 170 -22.79 12.84 -22.93
N ILE A 171 -23.35 11.63 -22.93
CA ILE A 171 -23.92 10.84 -21.85
C ILE A 171 -23.43 11.24 -20.43
N ALA A 172 -24.24 12.05 -19.75
CA ALA A 172 -24.48 11.92 -18.31
C ALA A 172 -25.74 11.05 -18.16
N ALA A 173 -25.57 9.79 -17.72
CA ALA A 173 -26.68 8.92 -17.39
C ALA A 173 -27.04 9.13 -15.91
N ALA A 174 -28.08 9.92 -15.66
CA ALA A 174 -28.90 9.82 -14.47
C ALA A 174 -30.12 8.96 -14.83
N VAL A 175 -30.23 7.78 -14.23
CA VAL A 175 -31.45 6.96 -14.26
C VAL A 175 -32.06 7.03 -12.87
N GLY A 176 -33.24 7.64 -12.78
CA GLY A 176 -34.14 7.46 -11.65
C GLY A 176 -35.11 6.33 -11.96
N HIS A 177 -35.39 5.47 -10.98
CA HIS A 177 -36.68 4.80 -10.87
C HIS A 177 -37.08 4.65 -9.40
N GLU A 178 -38.21 5.29 -9.12
CA GLU A 178 -39.31 4.89 -8.24
C GLU A 178 -39.13 4.73 -6.72
N ARG A 179 -40.11 5.35 -6.05
CA ARG A 179 -40.38 5.34 -4.61
C ARG A 179 -40.85 3.96 -4.15
N ASP A 180 -40.38 3.54 -2.98
CA ASP A 180 -41.08 2.58 -2.12
C ASP A 180 -41.20 3.18 -0.71
N PRO A 181 -42.42 3.47 -0.20
CA PRO A 181 -42.61 3.97 1.15
C PRO A 181 -42.84 2.79 2.11
N PHE A 182 -42.00 2.74 3.16
CA PHE A 182 -41.99 1.77 4.29
C PHE A 182 -41.03 0.57 4.18
N ALA A 183 -39.73 0.82 4.36
CA ALA A 183 -38.82 -0.15 4.99
C ALA A 183 -38.11 0.49 6.19
N ARG A 184 -38.20 -0.20 7.33
CA ARG A 184 -37.85 0.25 8.68
C ARG A 184 -36.33 0.25 8.94
N ARG A 185 -35.93 1.26 9.72
CA ARG A 185 -34.79 1.37 10.66
C ARG A 185 -33.97 0.10 10.93
N THR A 186 -32.65 0.17 10.70
CA THR A 186 -31.61 -0.51 11.50
C THR A 186 -30.29 0.27 11.37
N PRO A 187 -29.50 0.47 12.45
CA PRO A 187 -28.21 1.18 12.38
C PRO A 187 -27.06 0.27 11.90
N PRO A 188 -25.97 0.82 11.32
CA PRO A 188 -24.79 0.06 10.92
C PRO A 188 -23.92 -0.34 12.14
N PRO A 189 -23.18 -1.48 12.06
CA PRO A 189 -22.31 -1.94 13.15
C PRO A 189 -21.01 -1.12 13.26
N PRO A 190 -20.34 -1.11 14.44
CA PRO A 190 -19.10 -0.38 14.66
C PRO A 190 -17.91 -1.06 14.00
N MET A 191 -17.00 -0.29 13.39
CA MET A 191 -15.74 -0.79 12.84
C MET A 191 -14.74 -1.10 13.96
N GLU A 192 -14.23 -2.33 13.99
CA GLU A 192 -13.10 -2.74 14.83
C GLU A 192 -11.75 -2.30 14.22
N PRO A 193 -10.73 -2.01 15.05
CA PRO A 193 -9.40 -1.61 14.59
C PRO A 193 -8.57 -2.80 14.10
N PRO A 194 -7.64 -2.62 13.13
CA PRO A 194 -6.84 -3.72 12.62
C PRO A 194 -5.78 -4.17 13.63
N SER A 195 -5.92 -5.40 14.09
CA SER A 195 -4.91 -6.12 14.88
C SER A 195 -3.65 -6.38 14.06
N ARG A 196 -2.50 -6.14 14.70
CA ARG A 196 -1.16 -6.52 14.25
C ARG A 196 -1.08 -8.03 13.99
N LEU A 197 -0.70 -8.43 12.78
CA LEU A 197 0.17 -9.57 12.42
C LEU A 197 -0.09 -9.96 10.96
N ASP A 198 0.72 -9.45 10.03
CA ASP A 198 0.96 -10.16 8.77
C ASP A 198 2.41 -9.94 8.31
N ARG A 199 3.28 -10.71 8.96
CA ARG A 199 4.60 -11.07 8.44
C ARG A 199 4.44 -12.44 7.78
N ARG A 200 4.22 -12.49 6.46
CA ARG A 200 4.27 -13.74 5.69
C ARG A 200 4.98 -13.53 4.35
N THR A 201 6.14 -14.16 4.25
CA THR A 201 6.89 -14.43 3.02
C THR A 201 6.11 -15.44 2.15
N PRO A 202 6.00 -15.28 0.82
CA PRO A 202 5.33 -16.29 -0.01
C PRO A 202 6.24 -17.49 -0.24
N GLY A 203 5.79 -18.67 0.23
CA GLY A 203 6.38 -19.96 -0.11
C GLY A 203 5.82 -20.49 -1.44
N LEU A 204 6.70 -21.05 -2.26
CA LEU A 204 6.40 -21.65 -3.55
C LEU A 204 5.54 -22.91 -3.39
N GLY A 205 4.51 -23.05 -4.22
CA GLY A 205 3.54 -24.13 -4.18
C GLY A 205 4.04 -25.46 -4.76
N GLY A 206 3.45 -26.55 -4.28
CA GLY A 206 3.52 -27.88 -4.87
C GLY A 206 2.21 -28.63 -4.64
N ARG A 207 1.42 -28.80 -5.71
CA ARG A 207 0.32 -29.77 -5.80
C ARG A 207 0.94 -31.16 -6.01
N ASP A 208 0.53 -32.17 -5.23
CA ASP A 208 -0.38 -33.21 -5.72
C ASP A 208 -0.64 -34.36 -4.71
N ARG A 209 -1.87 -34.89 -4.80
CA ARG A 209 -2.33 -36.27 -4.49
C ARG A 209 -2.73 -36.73 -3.07
N ARG A 210 -4.06 -36.88 -2.98
CA ARG A 210 -4.85 -38.09 -2.63
C ARG A 210 -5.13 -38.43 -1.16
N SER A 211 -6.43 -38.36 -0.89
CA SER A 211 -7.23 -38.94 0.20
C SER A 211 -6.81 -40.34 0.66
N MET A 212 -6.68 -40.51 1.98
CA MET A 212 -6.76 -41.79 2.70
C MET A 212 -7.42 -41.56 4.09
N PRO A 213 -8.21 -42.51 4.62
CA PRO A 213 -8.99 -42.37 5.86
C PRO A 213 -8.14 -42.60 7.14
N PRO A 214 -8.62 -42.20 8.33
CA PRO A 214 -7.82 -42.21 9.55
C PRO A 214 -7.73 -43.62 10.17
N MET A 215 -6.50 -44.14 10.28
CA MET A 215 -6.17 -45.33 11.05
C MET A 215 -5.94 -44.96 12.52
N GLY A 216 -6.59 -45.69 13.43
CA GLY A 216 -6.53 -45.49 14.87
C GLY A 216 -5.13 -45.68 15.48
N HIS A 217 -4.86 -44.91 16.53
CA HIS A 217 -3.63 -45.01 17.32
C HIS A 217 -3.66 -46.26 18.24
N PRO A 218 -2.63 -47.11 18.25
CA PRO A 218 -2.40 -48.07 19.31
C PRO A 218 -1.77 -47.37 20.52
N GLY A 219 -2.25 -47.69 21.72
CA GLY A 219 -1.74 -47.14 22.98
C GLY A 219 -0.30 -47.55 23.32
N PRO A 220 0.35 -46.86 24.27
CA PRO A 220 1.74 -47.13 24.65
C PRO A 220 1.88 -48.36 25.58
N PRO A 221 2.97 -49.14 25.47
CA PRO A 221 3.22 -50.29 26.34
C PRO A 221 3.76 -49.87 27.73
N PRO A 222 3.59 -50.71 28.78
CA PRO A 222 3.99 -50.38 30.14
C PRO A 222 5.49 -50.67 30.36
N GLY A 223 6.22 -49.68 30.90
CA GLY A 223 7.59 -49.84 31.37
C GLY A 223 7.67 -49.79 32.91
N PRO A 224 8.58 -50.53 33.56
CA PRO A 224 8.55 -50.76 35.01
C PRO A 224 9.52 -49.84 35.77
N TYR A 225 9.33 -49.86 37.11
CA TYR A 225 10.21 -49.33 38.16
C TYR A 225 9.92 -47.90 38.64
N GLY A 226 9.31 -47.86 39.82
CA GLY A 226 9.10 -46.67 40.63
C GLY A 226 10.39 -46.10 41.21
N ARG A 227 10.36 -44.79 41.39
CA ARG A 227 11.25 -44.04 42.29
C ARG A 227 10.41 -42.96 42.96
N PRO A 228 10.38 -42.86 44.30
CA PRO A 228 9.65 -41.79 44.98
C PRO A 228 10.42 -40.46 44.92
N PRO A 229 9.73 -39.30 44.94
CA PRO A 229 10.36 -37.99 44.87
C PRO A 229 10.98 -37.56 46.21
N PRO A 230 12.05 -36.73 46.20
CA PRO A 230 12.62 -36.19 47.42
C PRO A 230 11.75 -35.06 48.01
N GLN A 231 11.62 -35.07 49.33
CA GLN A 231 10.92 -34.06 50.13
C GLN A 231 11.73 -32.75 50.17
N GLY A 232 11.10 -31.63 49.83
CA GLY A 232 11.68 -30.29 50.03
C GLY A 232 11.44 -29.78 51.47
N PRO A 233 12.38 -29.03 52.08
CA PRO A 233 12.21 -28.45 53.41
C PRO A 233 11.35 -27.17 53.41
N PRO A 234 10.82 -26.76 54.58
CA PRO A 234 9.65 -25.87 54.68
C PRO A 234 9.99 -24.37 54.72
N GLY A 235 9.09 -23.61 54.06
CA GLY A 235 8.63 -22.23 54.28
C GLY A 235 9.49 -21.17 54.99
N TYR A 236 9.56 -19.97 54.37
CA TYR A 236 9.50 -18.71 55.12
C TYR A 236 8.77 -17.61 54.33
N TYR A 237 8.07 -16.76 55.09
CA TYR A 237 6.97 -15.85 54.76
C TYR A 237 7.33 -14.55 53.99
N PRO A 238 6.32 -13.77 53.52
CA PRO A 238 6.46 -12.64 52.61
C PRO A 238 6.65 -11.30 53.32
N TRP A 239 7.26 -10.33 52.62
CA TRP A 239 7.19 -8.91 52.97
C TRP A 239 6.92 -8.10 51.70
N GLY A 240 5.84 -7.31 51.75
CA GLY A 240 5.56 -6.27 50.77
C GLY A 240 6.18 -4.93 51.19
N ALA A 241 6.45 -4.12 50.18
CA ALA A 241 6.34 -2.66 50.16
C ALA A 241 6.21 -2.25 48.69
#